data_AF-A0A7Z0CQC5-F1
#
_entry.id   AF-A0A7Z0CQC5-F1
#
_cell.length_a   1.000
_cell.length_b   1.000
_cell.length_c   1.000
_cell.angle_alpha   90.00
_cell.angle_beta   90.00
_cell.angle_gamma   90.00
#
_symmetry.space_group_name_H-M   'P 1'
#
loop_
_entity.id
_entity.type
_entity.pdbx_description
1 polymer ?
#
loop_
_entity_poly.entity_id
_entity_poly.type
_entity_poly.pdbx_seq_one_letter_code
_entity_poly.pdbx_strand_id
1 'polypeptide(L)'
;MRTPEYSDDQLAAGVAAAAAALGEPLTAAAYDAWQRDQDAASPALLIRRFGSWNEACARAGVATNKTRSTSRRWSDEDVVAIVAAYLGSPGATGSFADYSEWAKAQDDAPSGATLRQRFPWAEVKKRAAAGT
;
A
#
# COMPACT_ATOMS: atom_id res chain seq x y z
N MET A 1 -30.37 -1.10 8.41
CA MET A 1 -29.95 0.27 8.07
C MET A 1 -29.62 0.29 6.58
N ARG A 2 -30.24 1.18 5.79
CA ARG A 2 -29.86 1.39 4.39
C ARG A 2 -28.55 2.19 4.40
N THR A 3 -27.50 1.68 3.78
CA THR A 3 -26.30 2.47 3.51
C THR A 3 -26.70 3.63 2.60
N PRO A 4 -26.34 4.89 2.91
CA PRO A 4 -26.58 5.98 1.98
C PRO A 4 -25.93 5.65 0.63
N GLU A 5 -26.67 5.81 -0.46
CA GLU A 5 -26.10 5.74 -1.80
C GLU A 5 -25.38 7.04 -2.08
N TYR A 6 -24.05 7.03 -1.96
CA TYR A 6 -23.21 8.16 -2.34
C TYR A 6 -22.82 8.04 -3.82
N SER A 7 -23.00 9.12 -4.58
CA SER A 7 -22.39 9.26 -5.90
C SER A 7 -20.88 9.52 -5.77
N ASP A 8 -20.13 9.31 -6.85
CA ASP A 8 -18.69 9.60 -6.89
C ASP A 8 -18.38 11.06 -6.58
N ASP A 9 -19.25 11.98 -7.02
CA ASP A 9 -19.13 13.41 -6.75
C ASP A 9 -19.36 13.73 -5.27
N GLN A 10 -20.39 13.14 -4.63
CA GLN A 10 -20.64 13.31 -3.20
C GLN A 10 -19.48 12.77 -2.34
N LEU A 11 -18.89 11.65 -2.75
CA LEU A 11 -17.73 11.07 -2.08
C LEU A 11 -16.51 12.00 -2.19
N ALA A 12 -16.24 12.57 -3.37
CA ALA A 12 -15.15 13.52 -3.56
C ALA A 12 -15.39 14.83 -2.79
N ALA A 13 -16.63 15.33 -2.80
CA ALA A 13 -17.04 16.52 -2.07
C ALA A 13 -16.85 16.36 -0.55
N GLY A 14 -17.15 15.18 0.02
CA GLY A 14 -16.91 14.89 1.43
C GLY A 14 -15.42 14.97 1.80
N VAL A 15 -14.54 14.46 0.94
CA VAL A 15 -13.08 14.56 1.15
C VAL A 15 -12.61 16.02 1.04
N ALA A 16 -13.12 16.79 0.08
CA ALA A 16 -12.81 18.21 -0.06
C ALA A 16 -13.29 19.04 1.15
N ALA A 17 -14.48 18.76 1.67
CA ALA A 17 -15.02 19.41 2.87
C ALA A 17 -14.15 19.14 4.11
N ALA A 18 -13.67 17.89 4.28
CA ALA A 18 -12.75 17.55 5.36
C ALA A 18 -11.41 18.29 5.23
N ALA A 19 -10.85 18.38 4.02
CA ALA A 19 -9.62 19.12 3.77
C ALA A 19 -9.79 20.62 4.04
N ALA A 20 -10.92 21.22 3.69
CA ALA A 20 -11.23 22.60 4.01
C ALA A 20 -11.34 22.84 5.52
N ALA A 21 -11.84 21.87 6.28
CA ALA A 21 -11.99 21.97 7.73
C ALA A 21 -10.70 21.69 8.52
N LEU A 22 -9.90 20.72 8.09
CA LEU A 22 -8.73 20.22 8.83
C LEU A 22 -7.38 20.70 8.26
N GLY A 23 -7.39 21.21 7.03
CA GLY A 23 -6.19 21.55 6.27
C GLY A 23 -5.58 20.37 5.51
N GLU A 24 -4.57 20.69 4.72
CA GLU A 24 -3.81 19.76 3.90
C GLU A 24 -2.35 19.65 4.38
N PRO A 25 -1.68 18.48 4.23
CA PRO A 25 -2.18 17.27 3.60
C PRO A 25 -3.18 16.50 4.47
N LEU A 26 -4.33 16.13 3.90
CA LEU A 26 -5.36 15.37 4.59
C LEU A 26 -4.94 13.90 4.72
N THR A 27 -4.98 13.36 5.93
CA THR A 27 -4.68 11.94 6.17
C THR A 27 -5.97 11.13 6.29
N ALA A 28 -5.91 9.84 5.93
CA ALA A 28 -7.04 8.93 6.10
C ALA A 28 -7.53 8.86 7.56
N ALA A 29 -6.61 8.95 8.53
CA ALA A 29 -6.94 8.95 9.96
C ALA A 29 -7.64 10.24 10.40
N ALA A 30 -7.18 11.40 9.93
CA ALA A 30 -7.82 12.68 10.22
C ALA A 30 -9.23 12.75 9.60
N TYR A 31 -9.38 12.29 8.36
CA TYR A 31 -10.68 12.16 7.72
C TYR A 31 -11.61 11.18 8.46
N ASP A 32 -11.09 10.01 8.86
CA ASP A 32 -11.85 9.01 9.61
C ASP A 32 -12.36 9.56 10.94
N ALA A 33 -11.56 10.37 11.64
CA ALA A 33 -11.98 11.08 12.85
C ALA A 33 -13.06 12.12 12.54
N TRP A 34 -12.83 12.99 11.56
CA TRP A 34 -13.75 14.07 11.19
C TRP A 34 -15.10 13.55 10.70
N GLN A 35 -15.13 12.54 9.83
CA GLN A 35 -16.38 12.05 9.24
C GLN A 35 -17.35 11.42 10.25
N ARG A 36 -16.88 10.98 11.43
CA ARG A 36 -17.73 10.35 12.45
C ARG A 36 -18.85 11.27 12.95
N ASP A 37 -18.58 12.57 12.94
CA ASP A 37 -19.52 13.60 13.38
C ASP A 37 -20.15 14.36 12.20
N GLN A 38 -20.00 13.86 10.97
CA GLN A 38 -20.46 14.50 9.73
C GLN A 38 -21.32 13.54 8.91
N ASP A 39 -22.14 14.08 8.01
CA ASP A 39 -22.86 13.27 7.01
C ASP A 39 -21.92 12.91 5.84
N ALA A 40 -20.82 12.23 6.14
CA ALA A 40 -19.77 11.90 5.19
C ALA A 40 -19.53 10.39 5.13
N ALA A 41 -19.06 9.92 3.98
CA ALA A 41 -18.78 8.51 3.77
C ALA A 41 -17.55 8.03 4.56
N SER A 42 -17.59 6.79 5.06
CA SER A 42 -16.43 6.16 5.70
C SER A 42 -15.22 6.02 4.74
N PRO A 43 -13.98 6.04 5.26
CA PRO A 43 -12.78 5.82 4.45
C PRO A 43 -12.79 4.47 3.70
N ALA A 44 -13.39 3.44 4.30
CA ALA A 44 -13.51 2.12 3.68
C ALA A 44 -14.39 2.16 2.42
N LEU A 45 -15.48 2.95 2.43
CA LEU A 45 -16.32 3.14 1.25
C LEU A 45 -15.56 3.89 0.15
N LEU A 46 -14.81 4.95 0.51
CA LEU A 46 -13.97 5.69 -0.42
C LEU A 46 -12.92 4.79 -1.08
N ILE A 47 -12.21 3.96 -0.29
CA ILE A 47 -11.22 3.01 -0.82
C ILE A 47 -11.89 1.96 -1.71
N ARG A 48 -13.04 1.43 -1.32
CA ARG A 48 -13.78 0.46 -2.15
C ARG A 48 -14.22 1.06 -3.49
N ARG A 49 -14.65 2.32 -3.49
CA ARG A 49 -15.18 3.00 -4.69
C ARG A 49 -14.08 3.52 -5.61
N PHE A 50 -13.02 4.11 -5.05
CA PHE A 50 -11.95 4.77 -5.80
C PHE A 50 -10.64 3.97 -5.87
N GLY A 51 -10.57 2.83 -5.20
CA GLY A 51 -9.41 1.92 -5.19
C GLY A 51 -8.37 2.24 -4.12
N SER A 52 -8.19 3.51 -3.75
CA SER A 52 -7.29 3.90 -2.64
C SER A 52 -7.63 5.26 -2.05
N TRP A 53 -7.10 5.56 -0.86
CA TRP A 53 -7.20 6.88 -0.23
C TRP A 53 -6.55 7.98 -1.10
N ASN A 54 -5.41 7.69 -1.72
CA ASN A 54 -4.76 8.64 -2.63
C ASN A 54 -5.64 8.96 -3.84
N GLU A 55 -6.29 7.95 -4.40
CA GLU A 55 -7.22 8.10 -5.53
C GLU A 55 -8.49 8.89 -5.13
N ALA A 56 -8.95 8.74 -3.89
CA ALA A 56 -10.04 9.54 -3.34
C ALA A 56 -9.64 11.01 -3.20
N CYS A 57 -8.47 11.30 -2.63
CA CYS A 57 -7.95 12.66 -2.51
C CYS A 57 -7.67 13.30 -3.87
N ALA A 58 -7.14 12.54 -4.83
CA ALA A 58 -6.91 13.01 -6.19
C ALA A 58 -8.22 13.43 -6.89
N ARG A 59 -9.29 12.66 -6.74
CA ARG A 59 -10.63 13.02 -7.27
C ARG A 59 -11.21 14.26 -6.58
N ALA A 60 -10.90 14.46 -5.31
CA ALA A 60 -11.32 15.63 -4.54
C ALA A 60 -10.45 16.87 -4.77
N GLY A 61 -9.35 16.76 -5.55
CA GLY A 61 -8.38 17.85 -5.71
C GLY A 61 -7.59 18.17 -4.43
N VAL A 62 -7.55 17.24 -3.48
CA VAL A 62 -6.97 17.41 -2.15
C VAL A 62 -5.56 16.83 -2.08
N ALA A 63 -4.64 17.56 -1.45
CA ALA A 63 -3.33 16.99 -1.13
C ALA A 63 -3.45 15.98 0.02
N THR A 64 -2.89 14.78 -0.16
CA THR A 64 -2.71 13.76 0.89
C THR A 64 -1.26 13.33 0.95
N ASN A 65 -0.84 12.88 2.13
CA ASN A 65 0.46 12.26 2.26
C ASN A 65 0.48 10.99 1.41
N LYS A 66 1.33 10.95 0.38
CA LYS A 66 1.46 9.78 -0.47
C LYS A 66 2.09 8.67 0.38
N THR A 67 1.33 7.64 0.75
CA THR A 67 1.95 6.39 1.19
C THR A 67 2.98 6.00 0.14
N ARG A 68 4.24 5.90 0.56
CA ARG A 68 5.33 5.45 -0.31
C ARG A 68 5.00 4.00 -0.61
N SER A 69 4.39 3.76 -1.77
CA SER A 69 4.18 2.39 -2.22
C SER A 69 5.55 1.72 -2.21
N THR A 70 5.66 0.63 -1.47
CA THR A 70 6.83 -0.24 -1.46
C THR A 70 7.20 -0.64 -2.89
N SER A 71 6.22 -0.62 -3.81
CA SER A 71 6.43 -0.89 -5.22
C SER A 71 7.21 0.15 -6.01
N ARG A 72 7.40 1.37 -5.47
CA ARG A 72 8.22 2.38 -6.15
C ARG A 72 9.72 2.19 -5.95
N ARG A 73 10.12 1.40 -4.94
CA ARG A 73 11.55 1.19 -4.66
C ARG A 73 12.11 -0.04 -5.37
N TRP A 74 11.30 -1.07 -5.58
CA TRP A 74 11.70 -2.28 -6.31
C TRP A 74 10.63 -2.61 -7.34
N SER A 75 11.02 -2.92 -8.56
CA SER A 75 10.18 -3.52 -9.60
C SER A 75 9.92 -5.00 -9.27
N ASP A 76 9.01 -5.65 -9.98
CA ASP A 76 8.78 -7.10 -9.83
C ASP A 76 10.10 -7.88 -10.07
N GLU A 77 10.81 -7.51 -11.13
CA GLU A 77 12.10 -8.05 -11.53
C GLU A 77 13.20 -7.79 -10.51
N ASP A 78 13.22 -6.61 -9.89
CA ASP A 78 14.16 -6.31 -8.79
C ASP A 78 13.92 -7.26 -7.61
N VAL A 79 12.65 -7.48 -7.24
CA VAL A 79 12.29 -8.41 -6.16
C VAL A 79 12.70 -9.84 -6.51
N VAL A 80 12.49 -10.29 -7.74
CA VAL A 80 12.92 -11.62 -8.20
C VAL A 80 14.45 -11.75 -8.13
N ALA A 81 15.19 -10.75 -8.61
CA ALA A 81 16.66 -10.73 -8.57
C ALA A 81 17.20 -10.73 -7.14
N ILE A 82 16.60 -9.96 -6.23
CA ILE A 82 16.98 -9.93 -4.82
C ILE A 82 16.74 -11.29 -4.16
N VAL A 83 15.62 -11.97 -4.46
CA VAL A 83 15.37 -13.33 -3.95
C VAL A 83 16.36 -14.32 -4.53
N ALA A 84 16.74 -14.20 -5.81
CA ALA A 84 17.78 -15.05 -6.40
C ALA A 84 19.14 -14.84 -5.71
N ALA A 85 19.51 -13.58 -5.43
CA ALA A 85 20.74 -13.25 -4.69
C ALA A 85 20.73 -13.85 -3.28
N TYR A 86 19.60 -13.80 -2.57
CA TYR A 86 19.45 -14.49 -1.28
C TYR A 86 19.59 -16.00 -1.42
N LEU A 87 18.93 -16.64 -2.39
CA LEU A 87 18.99 -18.09 -2.58
C LEU A 87 20.40 -18.58 -2.93
N GLY A 88 21.21 -17.75 -3.59
CA GLY A 88 22.62 -18.01 -3.86
C GLY A 88 23.57 -17.67 -2.71
N SER A 89 23.08 -17.05 -1.62
CA SER A 89 23.93 -16.64 -0.50
C SER A 89 24.31 -17.83 0.40
N PRO A 90 25.53 -17.84 0.99
CA PRO A 90 25.97 -18.92 1.85
C PRO A 90 25.04 -19.09 3.06
N GLY A 91 24.59 -20.32 3.30
CA GLY A 91 23.71 -20.64 4.43
C GLY A 91 22.23 -20.37 4.19
N ALA A 92 21.83 -19.91 3.00
CA ALA A 92 20.43 -19.74 2.66
C ALA A 92 19.68 -21.07 2.72
N THR A 93 18.66 -21.12 3.57
CA THR A 93 17.74 -22.27 3.69
C THR A 93 16.65 -22.25 2.61
N GLY A 94 16.46 -21.12 1.94
CA GLY A 94 15.38 -20.90 0.99
C GLY A 94 14.00 -20.83 1.65
N SER A 95 13.93 -20.65 2.97
CA SER A 95 12.69 -20.39 3.70
C SER A 95 12.37 -18.89 3.72
N PHE A 96 11.10 -18.54 3.92
CA PHE A 96 10.67 -17.14 4.04
C PHE A 96 11.18 -16.48 5.33
N ALA A 97 11.25 -17.25 6.41
CA ALA A 97 11.77 -16.76 7.69
C ALA A 97 13.24 -16.37 7.56
N ASP A 98 14.04 -17.23 6.93
CA ASP A 98 15.46 -16.99 6.70
C ASP A 98 15.70 -15.82 5.71
N TYR A 99 14.90 -15.70 4.65
CA TYR A 99 14.91 -14.49 3.81
C TYR A 99 14.63 -13.23 4.62
N SER A 100 13.65 -13.29 5.52
CA SER A 100 13.25 -12.15 6.34
C SER A 100 14.36 -11.73 7.31
N GLU A 101 15.16 -12.68 7.81
CA GLU A 101 16.35 -12.40 8.61
C GLU A 101 17.49 -11.83 7.74
N TRP A 102 17.79 -12.46 6.61
CA TRP A 102 18.79 -11.98 5.66
C TRP A 102 18.51 -10.55 5.20
N ALA A 103 17.26 -10.23 4.86
CA ALA A 103 16.85 -8.91 4.37
C ALA A 103 17.05 -7.79 5.41
N LYS A 104 17.06 -8.09 6.72
CA LYS A 104 17.34 -7.08 7.76
C LYS A 104 18.77 -6.57 7.71
N ALA A 105 19.69 -7.38 7.20
CA ALA A 105 21.10 -7.02 7.05
C ALA A 105 21.41 -6.34 5.71
N GLN A 106 20.41 -6.15 4.84
CA GLN A 106 20.58 -5.55 3.52
C GLN A 106 19.97 -4.15 3.47
N ASP A 107 20.76 -3.17 3.03
CA ASP A 107 20.27 -1.80 2.79
C ASP A 107 19.32 -1.69 1.59
N ASP A 108 19.41 -2.62 0.64
CA ASP A 108 18.64 -2.60 -0.61
C ASP A 108 17.85 -3.88 -0.89
N ALA A 109 17.21 -4.43 0.16
CA ALA A 109 16.24 -5.51 0.01
C ALA A 109 14.88 -5.14 0.64
N PRO A 110 13.75 -5.54 0.04
CA PRO A 110 12.46 -5.40 0.69
C PRO A 110 12.39 -6.31 1.92
N SER A 111 11.77 -5.83 2.99
CA SER A 111 11.47 -6.68 4.14
C SER A 111 10.54 -7.83 3.75
N GLY A 112 10.53 -8.91 4.54
CA GLY A 112 9.59 -10.03 4.30
C GLY A 112 8.13 -9.60 4.23
N ALA A 113 7.72 -8.62 5.04
CA ALA A 113 6.37 -8.06 4.99
C ALA A 113 6.08 -7.34 3.66
N THR A 114 7.05 -6.57 3.15
CA THR A 114 6.96 -5.90 1.84
C THR A 114 6.87 -6.92 0.70
N LEU A 115 7.74 -7.94 0.73
CA LEU A 115 7.75 -8.98 -0.29
C LEU A 115 6.42 -9.73 -0.34
N ARG A 116 5.86 -10.07 0.83
CA ARG A 116 4.59 -10.81 0.94
C ARG A 116 3.35 -10.02 0.49
N GLN A 117 3.42 -8.68 0.49
CA GLN A 117 2.37 -7.85 -0.10
C GLN A 117 2.36 -7.93 -1.64
N ARG A 118 3.47 -8.38 -2.24
CA ARG A 118 3.66 -8.36 -3.69
C ARG A 118 3.61 -9.75 -4.33
N PHE A 119 4.26 -10.72 -3.71
CA PHE A 119 4.32 -12.09 -4.21
C PHE A 119 4.01 -13.13 -3.12
N PRO A 120 3.30 -14.21 -3.47
CA PRO A 120 3.39 -15.47 -2.74
C PRO A 120 4.84 -15.97 -2.73
N TRP A 121 5.35 -16.40 -1.57
CA TRP A 121 6.74 -16.85 -1.42
C TRP A 121 7.14 -17.95 -2.41
N ALA A 122 6.26 -18.92 -2.61
CA ALA A 122 6.50 -20.03 -3.55
C ALA A 122 6.67 -19.54 -4.99
N GLU A 123 5.91 -18.51 -5.39
CA GLU A 123 5.95 -17.95 -6.73
C GLU A 123 7.26 -17.20 -6.99
N VAL A 124 7.65 -16.29 -6.09
CA VAL A 124 8.90 -15.53 -6.27
C VAL A 124 10.13 -16.44 -6.23
N LYS A 125 10.14 -17.48 -5.38
CA LYS A 125 11.20 -18.49 -5.39
C LYS A 125 11.30 -19.22 -6.72
N LYS A 126 10.15 -19.64 -7.27
CA LYS A 126 10.12 -20.33 -8.57
C LYS A 126 10.67 -19.43 -9.67
N ARG A 127 10.28 -18.15 -9.68
CA ARG A 127 10.79 -17.17 -10.66
C ARG A 127 12.30 -16.94 -10.49
N ALA A 128 12.77 -16.78 -9.25
CA ALA A 128 14.19 -16.61 -8.95
C ALA A 128 15.04 -17.81 -9.38
N ALA A 129 14.55 -19.04 -9.16
CA ALA A 129 15.23 -20.26 -9.57
C ALA A 129 15.21 -20.53 -11.08
N ALA A 130 14.28 -19.92 -11.83
CA ALA A 130 14.15 -20.09 -13.28
C ALA A 130 15.01 -19.10 -14.09
N GLY A 131 15.53 -18.04 -13.45
CA GLY A 131 16.35 -16.99 -14.08
C GLY A 131 17.85 -17.07 -13.76
N THR A 132 18.30 -18.14 -13.10
CA THR A 132 19.73 -18.43 -12.81
C THR A 132 20.21 -19.51 -13.75
#